data_AF-A0A2A4UPA5-F1
#
_entry.id   AF-A0A2A4UPA5-F1
#
_cell.length_a   1.000
_cell.length_b   1.000
_cell.length_c   1.000
_cell.angle_alpha   90.00
_cell.angle_beta   90.00
_cell.angle_gamma   90.00
#
_symmetry.space_group_name_H-M   'P 1'
#
loop_
_entity.id
_entity.type
_entity.pdbx_description
1 polymer ?
#
loop_
_entity_poly.entity_id
_entity_poly.type
_entity_poly.pdbx_seq_one_letter_code
_entity_poly.pdbx_strand_id
1 'polypeptide(L)'
;MMNRRKITSYIIFFLINIFMLTPVHAISPDVVRAVQSKAALAMEKLRQNMEAGKDVSRIIPMMKQVKVLGDQGKLDQANRLLDRILHEFKAVGLPAISHKPPLFINPRKVNIKGYKQSVMEAFITRDGKYLFFNNDTNDTPKTDKDIYYAVRIDDVNFKYMGEIKGINSAAVDGVPTMDKNGNFYFISMVNYTKHNSFATVYSGKFKDGHVRNIRPHPEVSLNLPGWINMDIEISADGNTLYSTQTYFGDGPPPKQSYFFVAHLKSGKFEIDSRSNEIFHNINTSDLEYGASVSADGRELYFTRLSFANGGKFTSFYATRPDRAAAFSVPSPISAITGIAEAPAITSDGKLLYFHKKDHGRFFLYVLERAKN
;
A
#
# COMPACT_ATOMS: atom_id res chain seq x y z
N MET A 1 32.99 -12.47 22.66
CA MET A 1 32.56 -12.44 24.08
C MET A 1 32.97 -11.09 24.68
N MET A 2 32.02 -10.17 24.84
CA MET A 2 32.30 -8.87 25.47
C MET A 2 32.21 -9.06 26.99
N ASN A 3 33.27 -8.64 27.71
CA ASN A 3 33.51 -8.92 29.12
C ASN A 3 32.35 -8.43 30.02
N ARG A 4 31.80 -9.33 30.89
CA ARG A 4 30.64 -9.06 31.78
C ARG A 4 30.79 -7.77 32.61
N ARG A 5 32.02 -7.38 32.97
CA ARG A 5 32.31 -6.13 33.70
C ARG A 5 32.03 -4.84 32.90
N LYS A 6 32.16 -4.86 31.56
CA LYS A 6 31.84 -3.69 30.71
C LYS A 6 30.31 -3.48 30.60
N ILE A 7 29.53 -4.55 30.61
CA ILE A 7 28.06 -4.50 30.51
C ILE A 7 27.45 -3.88 31.78
N THR A 8 27.95 -4.25 32.97
CA THR A 8 27.52 -3.67 34.24
C THR A 8 27.85 -2.17 34.33
N SER A 9 29.01 -1.76 33.80
CA SER A 9 29.44 -0.36 33.81
C SER A 9 28.64 0.55 32.87
N TYR A 10 28.14 0.02 31.74
CA TYR A 10 27.25 0.76 30.83
C TYR A 10 25.83 0.95 31.40
N ILE A 11 25.34 -0.03 32.16
CA ILE A 11 23.99 0.00 32.79
C ILE A 11 23.97 0.98 33.97
N ILE A 12 25.02 1.02 34.79
CA ILE A 12 25.13 1.94 35.93
C ILE A 12 25.23 3.40 35.47
N PHE A 13 25.90 3.68 34.34
CA PHE A 13 26.02 5.06 33.81
C PHE A 13 24.70 5.61 33.25
N PHE A 14 23.76 4.74 32.87
CA PHE A 14 22.44 5.15 32.34
C PHE A 14 21.42 5.47 33.45
N LEU A 15 21.61 4.93 34.66
CA LEU A 15 20.70 5.11 35.80
C LEU A 15 20.85 6.47 36.50
N ILE A 16 21.96 7.21 36.31
CA ILE A 16 22.33 8.33 37.19
C ILE A 16 22.18 9.73 36.56
N ASN A 17 21.94 9.89 35.25
CA ASN A 17 21.89 11.24 34.64
C ASN A 17 20.72 11.46 33.67
N ILE A 18 19.54 10.97 34.01
CA ILE A 18 18.29 11.56 33.52
C ILE A 18 17.66 12.16 34.77
N PHE A 19 17.38 13.47 34.78
CA PHE A 19 16.76 14.28 35.86
C PHE A 19 17.67 15.27 36.58
N MET A 20 18.01 16.34 35.84
CA MET A 20 17.75 17.72 36.28
C MET A 20 17.29 18.50 35.04
N LEU A 21 16.02 18.37 34.66
CA LEU A 21 15.43 19.19 33.60
C LEU A 21 15.01 20.53 34.23
N THR A 22 15.70 21.61 33.87
CA THR A 22 15.23 22.97 34.09
C THR A 22 14.00 23.23 33.19
N PRO A 23 12.97 23.93 33.69
CA PRO A 23 11.71 24.06 32.97
C PRO A 23 11.87 25.14 31.90
N VAL A 24 12.02 24.74 30.64
CA VAL A 24 11.86 25.65 29.51
C VAL A 24 10.97 24.96 28.47
N HIS A 25 9.70 25.39 28.46
CA HIS A 25 8.53 25.01 27.64
C HIS A 25 7.52 24.04 28.26
N ALA A 26 6.24 24.39 28.08
CA ALA A 26 5.05 23.73 28.61
C ALA A 26 4.85 22.32 28.01
N ILE A 27 5.51 21.35 28.62
CA ILE A 27 5.27 19.92 28.39
C ILE A 27 4.31 19.44 29.49
N SER A 28 3.24 18.75 29.14
CA SER A 28 2.32 18.23 30.16
C SER A 28 3.02 17.19 31.05
N PRO A 29 2.76 17.17 32.36
CA PRO A 29 3.28 16.15 33.28
C PRO A 29 2.97 14.71 32.85
N ASP A 30 1.92 14.49 32.06
CA ASP A 30 1.52 13.18 31.56
C ASP A 30 2.48 12.66 30.48
N VAL A 31 2.96 13.53 29.59
CA VAL A 31 3.93 13.15 28.55
C VAL A 31 5.27 12.76 29.19
N VAL A 32 5.70 13.52 30.21
CA VAL A 32 6.93 13.21 30.97
C VAL A 32 6.82 11.83 31.64
N ARG A 33 5.70 11.56 32.32
CA ARG A 33 5.45 10.26 32.98
C ARG A 33 5.38 9.10 32.00
N ALA A 34 4.74 9.30 30.84
CA ALA A 34 4.64 8.28 29.80
C ALA A 34 6.01 7.92 29.21
N VAL A 35 6.85 8.92 28.92
CA VAL A 35 8.22 8.70 28.42
C VAL A 35 9.08 7.98 29.47
N GLN A 36 8.99 8.39 30.74
CA GLN A 36 9.70 7.74 31.84
C GLN A 36 9.31 6.26 31.98
N SER A 37 8.01 5.93 31.97
CA SER A 37 7.56 4.55 32.16
C SER A 37 7.98 3.65 30.99
N LYS A 38 7.88 4.15 29.75
CA LYS A 38 8.32 3.42 28.56
C LYS A 38 9.82 3.25 28.51
N ALA A 39 10.59 4.25 28.92
CA ALA A 39 12.05 4.15 29.00
C ALA A 39 12.49 3.10 30.03
N ALA A 40 11.85 3.07 31.21
CA ALA A 40 12.10 2.05 32.22
C ALA A 40 11.79 0.64 31.70
N LEU A 41 10.63 0.47 31.04
CA LEU A 41 10.25 -0.82 30.45
C LEU A 41 11.21 -1.26 29.34
N ALA A 42 11.64 -0.33 28.47
CA ALA A 42 12.57 -0.62 27.39
C ALA A 42 13.96 -1.03 27.92
N MET A 43 14.44 -0.37 28.98
CA MET A 43 15.69 -0.72 29.66
C MET A 43 15.62 -2.10 30.30
N GLU A 44 14.52 -2.42 30.98
CA GLU A 44 14.34 -3.74 31.60
C GLU A 44 14.29 -4.84 30.53
N LYS A 45 13.59 -4.62 29.42
CA LYS A 45 13.59 -5.56 28.29
C LYS A 45 14.97 -5.69 27.65
N LEU A 46 15.74 -4.62 27.53
CA LEU A 46 17.11 -4.68 27.01
C LEU A 46 17.97 -5.60 27.90
N ARG A 47 17.92 -5.38 29.21
CA ARG A 47 18.66 -6.17 30.20
C ARG A 47 18.29 -7.65 30.11
N GLN A 48 17.00 -7.98 30.14
CA GLN A 48 16.51 -9.36 30.05
C GLN A 48 16.96 -10.05 28.74
N ASN A 49 16.89 -9.37 27.60
CA ASN A 49 17.29 -9.95 26.32
C ASN A 49 18.81 -10.13 26.21
N MET A 50 19.61 -9.20 26.76
CA MET A 50 21.07 -9.34 26.83
C MET A 50 21.49 -10.49 27.76
N GLU A 51 20.84 -10.65 28.92
CA GLU A 51 21.08 -11.76 29.85
C GLU A 51 20.71 -13.11 29.24
N ALA A 52 19.64 -13.13 28.44
CA ALA A 52 19.22 -14.30 27.66
C ALA A 52 20.08 -14.55 26.40
N GLY A 53 21.12 -13.73 26.14
CA GLY A 53 22.01 -13.89 24.99
C GLY A 53 21.37 -13.62 23.63
N LYS A 54 20.23 -12.93 23.58
CA LYS A 54 19.52 -12.61 22.33
C LYS A 54 20.17 -11.42 21.62
N ASP A 55 20.08 -11.40 20.30
CA ASP A 55 20.63 -10.30 19.49
C ASP A 55 19.80 -9.01 19.67
N VAL A 56 20.45 -7.99 20.21
CA VAL A 56 19.89 -6.65 20.45
C VAL A 56 20.65 -5.57 19.67
N SER A 57 21.47 -5.96 18.69
CA SER A 57 22.32 -5.06 17.89
C SER A 57 21.55 -3.91 17.23
N ARG A 58 20.30 -4.15 16.83
CA ARG A 58 19.42 -3.14 16.24
C ARG A 58 18.80 -2.18 17.26
N ILE A 59 18.67 -2.60 18.51
CA ILE A 59 18.00 -1.84 19.58
C ILE A 59 18.97 -0.89 20.29
N ILE A 60 20.24 -1.28 20.44
CA ILE A 60 21.25 -0.48 21.14
C ILE A 60 21.40 0.94 20.55
N PRO A 61 21.50 1.15 19.22
CA PRO A 61 21.57 2.49 18.65
C PRO A 61 20.30 3.32 18.91
N MET A 62 19.13 2.69 18.90
CA MET A 62 17.86 3.37 19.16
C MET A 62 17.76 3.83 20.61
N MET A 63 18.20 3.01 21.56
CA MET A 63 18.26 3.37 22.99
C MET A 63 19.20 4.55 23.24
N LYS A 64 20.34 4.61 22.53
CA LYS A 64 21.23 5.79 22.57
C LYS A 64 20.53 7.04 22.03
N GLN A 65 19.78 6.91 20.94
CA GLN A 65 19.05 8.02 20.34
C GLN A 65 17.90 8.52 21.24
N VAL A 66 17.23 7.65 22.00
CA VAL A 66 16.24 8.08 23.01
C VAL A 66 16.87 9.02 24.02
N LYS A 67 18.08 8.72 24.50
CA LYS A 67 18.79 9.61 25.43
C LYS A 67 19.09 10.97 24.80
N VAL A 68 19.61 10.99 23.57
CA VAL A 68 19.88 12.25 22.84
C VAL A 68 18.62 13.10 22.70
N LEU A 69 17.48 12.48 22.39
CA LEU A 69 16.20 13.19 22.27
C LEU A 69 15.69 13.72 23.62
N GLY A 70 15.88 12.94 24.70
CA GLY A 70 15.57 13.36 26.06
C GLY A 70 16.41 14.55 26.52
N ASP A 71 17.72 14.50 26.29
CA ASP A 71 18.67 15.59 26.61
C ASP A 71 18.33 16.89 25.83
N GLN A 72 17.74 16.75 24.63
CA GLN A 72 17.28 17.87 23.79
C GLN A 72 15.86 18.36 24.12
N GLY A 73 15.18 17.78 25.11
CA GLY A 73 13.79 18.12 25.45
C GLY A 73 12.74 17.68 24.39
N LYS A 74 13.12 16.86 23.41
CA LYS A 74 12.23 16.40 22.31
C LYS A 74 11.40 15.18 22.73
N LEU A 75 10.58 15.35 23.75
CA LEU A 75 9.91 14.22 24.43
C LEU A 75 8.92 13.45 23.56
N ASP A 76 8.22 14.07 22.62
CA ASP A 76 7.32 13.36 21.70
C ASP A 76 8.07 12.43 20.74
N GLN A 77 9.26 12.86 20.29
CA GLN A 77 10.12 12.04 19.43
C GLN A 77 10.71 10.88 20.23
N ALA A 78 11.13 11.13 21.48
CA ALA A 78 11.58 10.09 22.40
C ALA A 78 10.46 9.06 22.67
N ASN A 79 9.23 9.52 22.89
CA ASN A 79 8.05 8.67 23.13
C ASN A 79 7.78 7.71 21.95
N ARG A 80 7.76 8.24 20.71
CA ARG A 80 7.57 7.40 19.50
C ARG A 80 8.71 6.41 19.28
N LEU A 81 9.95 6.83 19.56
CA LEU A 81 11.11 5.95 19.42
C LEU A 81 11.07 4.82 20.46
N LEU A 82 10.61 5.11 21.68
CA LEU A 82 10.37 4.11 22.73
C LEU A 82 9.27 3.12 22.35
N ASP A 83 8.18 3.55 21.72
CA ASP A 83 7.15 2.64 21.21
C ASP A 83 7.72 1.67 20.17
N ARG A 84 8.56 2.17 19.27
CA ARG A 84 9.26 1.34 18.30
C ARG A 84 10.21 0.34 18.96
N ILE A 85 11.00 0.77 19.95
CA ILE A 85 11.90 -0.12 20.70
C ILE A 85 11.12 -1.23 21.43
N LEU A 86 10.01 -0.89 22.07
CA LEU A 86 9.15 -1.85 22.77
C LEU A 86 8.51 -2.83 21.79
N HIS A 87 8.19 -2.40 20.57
CA HIS A 87 7.76 -3.27 19.48
C HIS A 87 8.90 -4.20 19.01
N GLU A 88 10.12 -3.70 18.80
CA GLU A 88 11.28 -4.51 18.43
C GLU A 88 11.58 -5.60 19.46
N PHE A 89 11.45 -5.31 20.77
CA PHE A 89 11.60 -6.34 21.80
C PHE A 89 10.56 -7.46 21.74
N LYS A 90 9.38 -7.25 21.14
CA LYS A 90 8.42 -8.34 20.88
C LYS A 90 8.93 -9.27 19.77
N ALA A 91 9.80 -8.78 18.87
CA ALA A 91 10.43 -9.58 17.82
C ALA A 91 11.69 -10.32 18.32
N VAL A 92 12.35 -9.84 19.38
CA VAL A 92 13.55 -10.46 19.98
C VAL A 92 13.17 -11.68 20.82
N GLY A 93 13.05 -12.84 20.16
CA GLY A 93 12.53 -14.09 20.73
C GLY A 93 11.82 -14.97 19.69
N LEU A 94 11.55 -14.42 18.51
CA LEU A 94 11.24 -15.22 17.34
C LEU A 94 12.54 -15.95 16.91
N PRO A 95 12.46 -17.22 16.51
CA PRO A 95 13.61 -17.92 15.94
C PRO A 95 14.23 -17.08 14.82
N ALA A 96 15.56 -17.20 14.63
CA ALA A 96 16.28 -16.57 13.53
C ALA A 96 15.42 -16.63 12.29
N ILE A 97 15.19 -15.48 11.63
CA ILE A 97 14.34 -15.35 10.46
C ILE A 97 14.68 -16.54 9.56
N SER A 98 13.82 -17.56 9.57
CA SER A 98 13.71 -18.47 8.44
C SER A 98 13.51 -17.50 7.30
N HIS A 99 14.52 -17.32 6.45
CA HIS A 99 14.36 -16.59 5.21
C HIS A 99 13.34 -17.41 4.42
N LYS A 100 12.05 -17.14 4.69
CA LYS A 100 10.97 -17.67 3.89
C LYS A 100 11.33 -17.20 2.49
N PRO A 101 11.52 -18.12 1.53
CA PRO A 101 11.91 -17.73 0.20
C PRO A 101 10.93 -16.66 -0.30
N PRO A 102 11.41 -15.65 -1.04
CA PRO A 102 10.56 -14.59 -1.54
C PRO A 102 9.44 -15.19 -2.39
N LEU A 103 8.20 -14.75 -2.17
CA LEU A 103 7.03 -15.25 -2.90
C LEU A 103 7.13 -14.96 -4.41
N PHE A 104 7.75 -13.84 -4.76
CA PHE A 104 7.97 -13.38 -6.13
C PHE A 104 9.44 -13.03 -6.34
N ILE A 105 9.96 -13.35 -7.52
CA ILE A 105 11.38 -13.22 -7.88
C ILE A 105 11.55 -12.68 -9.30
N ASN A 106 12.80 -12.40 -9.66
CA ASN A 106 13.24 -12.09 -11.02
C ASN A 106 12.50 -10.92 -11.67
N PRO A 107 12.67 -9.67 -11.17
CA PRO A 107 12.06 -8.49 -11.76
C PRO A 107 12.57 -8.29 -13.19
N ARG A 108 11.65 -8.24 -14.14
CA ARG A 108 11.93 -8.01 -15.57
C ARG A 108 11.16 -6.79 -16.05
N LYS A 109 11.82 -5.92 -16.81
CA LYS A 109 11.17 -4.76 -17.42
C LYS A 109 10.26 -5.23 -18.55
N VAL A 110 9.04 -4.70 -18.59
CA VAL A 110 8.07 -4.97 -19.64
C VAL A 110 8.25 -3.96 -20.78
N ASN A 111 8.16 -4.45 -22.01
CA ASN A 111 8.27 -3.69 -23.24
C ASN A 111 6.91 -3.60 -23.94
N ILE A 112 6.37 -2.39 -24.06
CA ILE A 112 5.15 -2.11 -24.83
C ILE A 112 5.56 -1.51 -26.17
N LYS A 113 5.63 -2.34 -27.20
CA LYS A 113 6.05 -1.94 -28.56
C LYS A 113 5.09 -0.89 -29.10
N GLY A 114 5.64 0.27 -29.48
CA GLY A 114 4.86 1.40 -30.00
C GLY A 114 4.41 2.42 -28.95
N TYR A 115 4.79 2.25 -27.68
CA TYR A 115 4.47 3.18 -26.59
C TYR A 115 5.74 3.61 -25.84
N LYS A 116 5.88 4.90 -25.53
CA LYS A 116 7.12 5.46 -24.93
C LYS A 116 6.87 6.33 -23.69
N GLN A 117 5.62 6.63 -23.37
CA GLN A 117 5.22 7.39 -22.19
C GLN A 117 5.19 6.51 -20.94
N SER A 118 4.77 7.07 -19.80
CA SER A 118 4.68 6.35 -18.54
C SER A 118 3.58 5.28 -18.59
N VAL A 119 3.81 4.19 -17.87
CA VAL A 119 2.84 3.10 -17.71
C VAL A 119 2.56 2.93 -16.22
N MET A 120 1.33 3.22 -15.81
CA MET A 120 0.87 3.20 -14.43
C MET A 120 -0.36 2.29 -14.26
N GLU A 121 -0.65 1.94 -13.00
CA GLU A 121 -1.84 1.19 -12.54
C GLU A 121 -2.30 0.11 -13.51
N ALA A 122 -1.36 -0.73 -13.95
CA ALA A 122 -1.61 -1.65 -15.02
C ALA A 122 -2.51 -2.81 -14.57
N PHE A 123 -3.36 -3.28 -15.46
CA PHE A 123 -4.23 -4.43 -15.24
C PHE A 123 -4.12 -5.40 -16.40
N ILE A 124 -3.87 -6.67 -16.09
CA ILE A 124 -3.89 -7.76 -17.07
C ILE A 124 -5.26 -8.44 -17.03
N THR A 125 -5.92 -8.47 -18.18
CA THR A 125 -7.25 -9.10 -18.33
C THR A 125 -7.26 -10.56 -17.92
N ARG A 126 -8.44 -11.02 -17.50
CA ARG A 126 -8.56 -12.35 -16.86
C ARG A 126 -8.22 -13.50 -17.80
N ASP A 127 -8.39 -13.31 -19.11
CA ASP A 127 -7.97 -14.23 -20.18
C ASP A 127 -6.48 -14.06 -20.57
N GLY A 128 -5.79 -13.07 -19.99
CA GLY A 128 -4.40 -12.74 -20.26
C GLY A 128 -4.15 -12.04 -21.60
N LYS A 129 -5.18 -11.64 -22.34
CA LYS A 129 -5.05 -11.16 -23.72
C LYS A 129 -4.62 -9.70 -23.81
N TYR A 130 -5.22 -8.84 -22.98
CA TYR A 130 -4.99 -7.41 -22.96
C TYR A 130 -4.35 -6.94 -21.66
N LEU A 131 -3.46 -5.97 -21.78
CA LEU A 131 -2.95 -5.13 -20.71
C LEU A 131 -3.59 -3.75 -20.83
N PHE A 132 -4.23 -3.30 -19.76
CA PHE A 132 -4.72 -1.92 -19.60
C PHE A 132 -3.77 -1.16 -18.69
N PHE A 133 -3.65 0.15 -18.89
CA PHE A 133 -2.80 1.01 -18.09
C PHE A 133 -3.15 2.48 -18.34
N ASN A 134 -2.86 3.35 -17.37
CA ASN A 134 -2.87 4.80 -17.55
C ASN A 134 -1.47 5.39 -17.72
N ASN A 135 -1.41 6.63 -18.23
CA ASN A 135 -0.17 7.41 -18.33
C ASN A 135 0.08 8.27 -17.07
N ASP A 136 1.18 9.04 -17.06
CA ASP A 136 1.44 10.03 -16.02
C ASP A 136 0.98 11.43 -16.44
N THR A 137 0.81 12.32 -15.46
CA THR A 137 0.48 13.72 -15.72
C THR A 137 1.57 14.37 -16.58
N ASN A 138 1.16 15.10 -17.61
CA ASN A 138 2.01 15.74 -18.65
C ASN A 138 2.57 14.83 -19.74
N ASP A 139 2.31 13.52 -19.73
CA ASP A 139 2.72 12.64 -20.84
C ASP A 139 1.95 12.95 -22.13
N THR A 140 0.75 13.54 -22.02
CA THR A 140 -0.09 13.94 -23.15
C THR A 140 -0.60 15.36 -22.91
N PRO A 141 -0.27 16.33 -23.79
CA PRO A 141 -0.79 17.68 -23.65
C PRO A 141 -2.32 17.66 -23.74
N LYS A 142 -3.01 18.13 -22.68
CA LYS A 142 -4.47 18.30 -22.54
C LYS A 142 -5.26 17.14 -21.90
N THR A 143 -4.62 16.04 -21.52
CA THR A 143 -5.26 14.96 -20.77
C THR A 143 -4.44 14.61 -19.53
N ASP A 144 -5.11 14.07 -18.52
CA ASP A 144 -4.47 13.62 -17.29
C ASP A 144 -4.85 12.16 -17.05
N LYS A 145 -3.85 11.27 -17.02
CA LYS A 145 -4.01 9.85 -16.72
C LYS A 145 -4.82 9.02 -17.72
N ASP A 146 -5.01 9.39 -18.99
CA ASP A 146 -5.74 8.58 -20.00
C ASP A 146 -5.48 7.06 -19.94
N ILE A 147 -6.51 6.26 -20.19
CA ILE A 147 -6.43 4.80 -20.22
C ILE A 147 -6.14 4.29 -21.64
N TYR A 148 -5.16 3.40 -21.72
CA TYR A 148 -4.66 2.75 -22.93
C TYR A 148 -4.78 1.24 -22.83
N TYR A 149 -4.61 0.57 -23.97
CA TYR A 149 -4.50 -0.88 -24.00
C TYR A 149 -3.42 -1.40 -24.95
N ALA A 150 -2.90 -2.58 -24.63
CA ALA A 150 -1.95 -3.32 -25.42
C ALA A 150 -2.35 -4.80 -25.48
N VAL A 151 -1.99 -5.48 -26.58
CA VAL A 151 -2.20 -6.93 -26.73
C VAL A 151 -0.93 -7.67 -26.31
N ARG A 152 -1.09 -8.71 -25.50
CA ARG A 152 0.00 -9.56 -25.03
C ARG A 152 0.65 -10.31 -26.19
N ILE A 153 1.98 -10.27 -26.26
CA ILE A 153 2.79 -11.13 -27.13
C ILE A 153 3.38 -12.27 -26.28
N ASP A 154 3.97 -11.91 -25.14
CA ASP A 154 4.48 -12.83 -24.11
C ASP A 154 4.43 -12.15 -22.73
N ASP A 155 5.09 -12.72 -21.72
CA ASP A 155 5.08 -12.20 -20.34
C ASP A 155 5.68 -10.80 -20.19
N VAL A 156 6.61 -10.42 -21.06
CA VAL A 156 7.38 -9.17 -20.98
C VAL A 156 7.23 -8.30 -22.23
N ASN A 157 6.55 -8.75 -23.28
CA ASN A 157 6.31 -7.99 -24.50
C ASN A 157 4.82 -7.84 -24.80
N PHE A 158 4.42 -6.61 -25.08
CA PHE A 158 3.07 -6.24 -25.50
C PHE A 158 3.13 -5.36 -26.75
N LYS A 159 2.06 -5.38 -27.55
CA LYS A 159 1.87 -4.48 -28.70
C LYS A 159 0.87 -3.41 -28.32
N TYR A 160 1.28 -2.14 -28.33
CA TYR A 160 0.39 -1.01 -28.11
C TYR A 160 -0.72 -0.96 -29.15
N MET A 161 -1.96 -0.72 -28.70
CA MET A 161 -3.14 -0.69 -29.58
C MET A 161 -3.84 0.67 -29.62
N GLY A 162 -3.47 1.61 -28.75
CA GLY A 162 -4.11 2.92 -28.65
C GLY A 162 -4.77 3.17 -27.30
N GLU A 163 -5.41 4.33 -27.19
CA GLU A 163 -6.35 4.67 -26.12
C GLU A 163 -7.57 3.75 -26.15
N ILE A 164 -8.15 3.50 -24.98
CA ILE A 164 -9.47 2.91 -24.88
C ILE A 164 -10.53 3.97 -25.23
N LYS A 165 -11.35 3.69 -26.24
CA LYS A 165 -12.38 4.62 -26.70
C LYS A 165 -13.64 4.56 -25.82
N GLY A 166 -14.24 5.73 -25.60
CA GLY A 166 -15.49 5.91 -24.87
C GLY A 166 -15.36 6.25 -23.39
N ILE A 167 -14.14 6.33 -22.83
CA ILE A 167 -13.93 6.58 -21.39
C ILE A 167 -12.99 7.74 -21.05
N ASN A 168 -11.96 7.98 -21.86
CA ASN A 168 -11.02 9.09 -21.62
C ASN A 168 -11.70 10.45 -21.78
N SER A 169 -11.33 11.38 -20.90
CA SER A 169 -11.88 12.72 -20.75
C SER A 169 -10.78 13.75 -20.53
N ALA A 170 -11.14 15.00 -20.26
CA ALA A 170 -10.19 16.04 -19.87
C ALA A 170 -9.85 16.01 -18.37
N ALA A 171 -10.50 15.13 -17.60
CA ALA A 171 -10.24 14.91 -16.19
C ALA A 171 -9.30 13.71 -15.99
N VAL A 172 -9.02 13.35 -14.74
CA VAL A 172 -8.30 12.12 -14.39
C VAL A 172 -9.18 10.91 -14.71
N ASP A 173 -8.68 10.00 -15.55
CA ASP A 173 -9.33 8.73 -15.88
C ASP A 173 -8.36 7.55 -15.71
N GLY A 174 -8.39 6.81 -14.62
CA GLY A 174 -7.33 5.85 -14.29
C GLY A 174 -7.81 4.50 -13.78
N VAL A 175 -6.85 3.71 -13.29
CA VAL A 175 -7.08 2.46 -12.54
C VAL A 175 -8.06 1.48 -13.23
N PRO A 176 -7.74 1.00 -14.45
CA PRO A 176 -8.60 0.06 -15.15
C PRO A 176 -8.61 -1.31 -14.47
N THR A 177 -9.77 -1.97 -14.44
CA THR A 177 -9.91 -3.39 -14.05
C THR A 177 -11.08 -4.02 -14.82
N MET A 178 -11.12 -5.36 -14.91
CA MET A 178 -12.13 -6.06 -15.68
C MET A 178 -12.43 -7.47 -15.15
N ASP A 179 -13.71 -7.85 -15.15
CA ASP A 179 -14.10 -9.22 -14.85
C ASP A 179 -13.90 -10.16 -16.07
N LYS A 180 -14.10 -11.47 -15.87
CA LYS A 180 -13.97 -12.47 -16.96
C LYS A 180 -14.98 -12.32 -18.08
N ASN A 181 -16.07 -11.57 -17.85
CA ASN A 181 -17.14 -11.38 -18.81
C ASN A 181 -16.92 -10.12 -19.66
N GLY A 182 -15.88 -9.33 -19.40
CA GLY A 182 -15.62 -8.07 -20.11
C GLY A 182 -16.41 -6.88 -19.55
N ASN A 183 -16.90 -6.98 -18.31
CA ASN A 183 -17.39 -5.81 -17.59
C ASN A 183 -16.16 -5.05 -17.07
N PHE A 184 -15.97 -3.86 -17.60
CA PHE A 184 -14.81 -3.01 -17.40
C PHE A 184 -15.14 -1.94 -16.37
N TYR A 185 -14.21 -1.68 -15.46
CA TYR A 185 -14.35 -0.71 -14.39
C TYR A 185 -13.12 0.20 -14.37
N PHE A 186 -13.32 1.45 -13.99
CA PHE A 186 -12.28 2.47 -13.96
C PHE A 186 -12.66 3.61 -13.03
N ILE A 187 -11.66 4.43 -12.71
CA ILE A 187 -11.84 5.68 -11.98
C ILE A 187 -11.93 6.84 -12.97
N SER A 188 -12.88 7.75 -12.76
CA SER A 188 -12.99 9.00 -13.51
C SER A 188 -13.43 10.15 -12.62
N MET A 189 -12.77 11.30 -12.76
CA MET A 189 -13.12 12.53 -12.04
C MET A 189 -14.14 13.41 -12.78
N VAL A 190 -14.63 12.98 -13.95
CA VAL A 190 -15.47 13.80 -14.85
C VAL A 190 -16.76 14.35 -14.21
N ASN A 191 -17.34 13.63 -13.23
CA ASN A 191 -18.53 14.09 -12.52
C ASN A 191 -18.27 14.49 -11.07
N TYR A 192 -17.04 14.43 -10.56
CA TYR A 192 -16.79 14.65 -9.14
C TYR A 192 -17.22 16.05 -8.67
N THR A 193 -17.01 17.07 -9.50
CA THR A 193 -17.40 18.47 -9.23
C THR A 193 -18.85 18.78 -9.58
N LYS A 194 -19.60 17.85 -10.18
CA LYS A 194 -21.02 18.05 -10.47
C LYS A 194 -21.82 17.91 -9.18
N HIS A 195 -22.84 18.76 -9.04
CA HIS A 195 -23.68 18.85 -7.85
C HIS A 195 -24.20 17.46 -7.42
N ASN A 196 -23.85 17.05 -6.19
CA ASN A 196 -24.25 15.79 -5.56
C ASN A 196 -23.89 14.51 -6.32
N SER A 197 -22.90 14.52 -7.22
CA SER A 197 -22.50 13.28 -7.90
C SER A 197 -21.45 12.51 -7.10
N PHE A 198 -20.34 13.15 -6.67
CA PHE A 198 -19.16 12.60 -5.95
C PHE A 198 -18.70 11.17 -6.36
N ALA A 199 -19.13 10.72 -7.53
CA ALA A 199 -18.95 9.37 -8.03
C ALA A 199 -17.68 9.39 -8.85
N THR A 200 -16.78 8.49 -8.48
CA THR A 200 -15.47 8.35 -9.14
C THR A 200 -15.31 6.96 -9.74
N VAL A 201 -16.09 5.98 -9.28
CA VAL A 201 -16.15 4.64 -9.89
C VAL A 201 -17.15 4.61 -11.05
N TYR A 202 -16.70 4.06 -12.18
CA TYR A 202 -17.51 3.84 -13.37
C TYR A 202 -17.37 2.40 -13.86
N SER A 203 -18.38 1.94 -14.59
CA SER A 203 -18.29 0.68 -15.33
C SER A 203 -18.90 0.77 -16.73
N GLY A 204 -18.54 -0.17 -17.58
CA GLY A 204 -19.12 -0.37 -18.90
C GLY A 204 -18.74 -1.74 -19.47
N LYS A 205 -19.01 -1.93 -20.77
CA LYS A 205 -18.69 -3.15 -21.50
C LYS A 205 -17.51 -2.94 -22.43
N PHE A 206 -16.38 -3.58 -22.16
CA PHE A 206 -15.23 -3.57 -23.06
C PHE A 206 -15.43 -4.54 -24.21
N LYS A 207 -15.14 -4.07 -25.42
CA LYS A 207 -15.03 -4.88 -26.63
C LYS A 207 -14.09 -4.19 -27.62
N ASP A 208 -13.01 -4.87 -27.99
CA ASP A 208 -12.07 -4.47 -29.07
C ASP A 208 -11.59 -3.01 -28.97
N GLY A 209 -11.12 -2.61 -27.78
CA GLY A 209 -10.56 -1.27 -27.56
C GLY A 209 -11.61 -0.18 -27.31
N HIS A 210 -12.88 -0.54 -27.16
CA HIS A 210 -13.97 0.39 -26.88
C HIS A 210 -14.77 -0.06 -25.66
N VAL A 211 -15.07 0.85 -24.75
CA VAL A 211 -16.02 0.61 -23.66
C VAL A 211 -17.34 1.30 -23.98
N ARG A 212 -18.46 0.60 -23.82
CA ARG A 212 -19.82 1.11 -24.07
C ARG A 212 -20.70 0.96 -22.84
N ASN A 213 -21.87 1.58 -22.84
CA ASN A 213 -22.86 1.50 -21.75
C ASN A 213 -22.27 1.96 -20.42
N ILE A 214 -21.58 3.10 -20.45
CA ILE A 214 -20.90 3.67 -19.28
C ILE A 214 -21.95 4.08 -18.24
N ARG A 215 -21.73 3.67 -16.99
CA ARG A 215 -22.55 4.07 -15.84
C ARG A 215 -21.68 4.39 -14.63
N PRO A 216 -22.01 5.44 -13.86
CA PRO A 216 -21.38 5.69 -12.57
C PRO A 216 -21.88 4.72 -11.50
N HIS A 217 -21.08 4.54 -10.45
CA HIS A 217 -21.43 3.82 -9.23
C HIS A 217 -21.40 4.76 -8.01
N PRO A 218 -22.37 5.68 -7.87
CA PRO A 218 -22.42 6.59 -6.72
C PRO A 218 -22.63 5.84 -5.39
N GLU A 219 -23.18 4.63 -5.42
CA GLU A 219 -23.48 3.84 -4.22
C GLU A 219 -22.25 3.40 -3.41
N VAL A 220 -21.04 3.51 -3.98
CA VAL A 220 -19.78 3.20 -3.28
C VAL A 220 -19.03 4.46 -2.82
N SER A 221 -19.56 5.65 -3.10
CA SER A 221 -19.00 6.93 -2.64
C SER A 221 -19.49 7.25 -1.24
N LEU A 222 -18.65 7.93 -0.44
CA LEU A 222 -19.11 8.54 0.83
C LEU A 222 -20.05 9.73 0.61
N ASN A 223 -20.12 10.26 -0.61
CA ASN A 223 -20.91 11.45 -0.95
C ASN A 223 -20.51 12.66 -0.07
N LEU A 224 -19.20 12.79 0.22
CA LEU A 224 -18.62 13.86 1.03
C LEU A 224 -17.56 14.62 0.22
N PRO A 225 -17.52 15.96 0.28
CA PRO A 225 -16.46 16.73 -0.32
C PRO A 225 -15.07 16.31 0.17
N GLY A 226 -14.11 16.27 -0.75
CA GLY A 226 -12.73 15.87 -0.50
C GLY A 226 -12.49 14.35 -0.43
N TRP A 227 -13.54 13.52 -0.43
CA TRP A 227 -13.44 12.06 -0.44
C TRP A 227 -13.70 11.49 -1.83
N ILE A 228 -12.79 10.63 -2.30
CA ILE A 228 -12.94 9.91 -3.56
C ILE A 228 -12.70 8.41 -3.36
N ASN A 229 -13.23 7.61 -4.29
CA ASN A 229 -12.67 6.31 -4.55
C ASN A 229 -11.47 6.52 -5.48
N MET A 230 -10.27 6.40 -4.93
CA MET A 230 -9.03 6.66 -5.69
C MET A 230 -8.62 5.44 -6.52
N ASP A 231 -8.87 4.23 -6.02
CA ASP A 231 -8.51 2.97 -6.66
C ASP A 231 -9.66 1.96 -6.62
N ILE A 232 -9.66 1.05 -7.60
CA ILE A 232 -10.67 0.00 -7.76
C ILE A 232 -10.05 -1.31 -8.28
N GLU A 233 -10.58 -2.44 -7.80
CA GLU A 233 -10.37 -3.77 -8.35
C GLU A 233 -11.70 -4.54 -8.37
N ILE A 234 -12.01 -5.21 -9.48
CA ILE A 234 -13.17 -6.12 -9.56
C ILE A 234 -12.69 -7.57 -9.54
N SER A 235 -13.31 -8.40 -8.70
CA SER A 235 -13.11 -9.85 -8.70
C SER A 235 -13.39 -10.48 -10.06
N ALA A 236 -12.75 -11.62 -10.34
CA ALA A 236 -12.82 -12.28 -11.64
C ALA A 236 -14.25 -12.69 -12.07
N ASP A 237 -15.16 -12.93 -11.12
CA ASP A 237 -16.57 -13.24 -11.40
C ASP A 237 -17.48 -12.01 -11.52
N GLY A 238 -16.96 -10.82 -11.21
CA GLY A 238 -17.69 -9.55 -11.30
C GLY A 238 -18.59 -9.25 -10.09
N ASN A 239 -18.61 -10.10 -9.06
CA ASN A 239 -19.57 -9.98 -7.96
C ASN A 239 -19.04 -9.18 -6.76
N THR A 240 -17.73 -9.06 -6.61
CA THR A 240 -17.09 -8.36 -5.49
C THR A 240 -16.16 -7.27 -6.00
N LEU A 241 -16.35 -6.06 -5.48
CA LEU A 241 -15.57 -4.85 -5.75
C LEU A 241 -14.73 -4.50 -4.53
N TYR A 242 -13.45 -4.25 -4.75
CA TYR A 242 -12.49 -3.77 -3.76
C TYR A 242 -12.12 -2.35 -4.15
N SER A 243 -12.26 -1.39 -3.24
CA SER A 243 -12.02 0.01 -3.56
C SER A 243 -11.53 0.75 -2.32
N THR A 244 -10.99 1.95 -2.52
CA THR A 244 -10.57 2.82 -1.41
C THR A 244 -11.62 3.87 -1.09
N GLN A 245 -11.65 4.33 0.16
CA GLN A 245 -12.12 5.68 0.49
C GLN A 245 -10.89 6.51 0.80
N THR A 246 -10.64 7.53 -0.01
CA THR A 246 -9.42 8.33 0.05
C THR A 246 -9.77 9.80 0.23
N TYR A 247 -9.25 10.42 1.29
CA TYR A 247 -9.45 11.82 1.59
C TYR A 247 -8.30 12.68 1.08
N PHE A 248 -8.61 13.65 0.24
CA PHE A 248 -7.67 14.67 -0.26
C PHE A 248 -7.87 16.02 0.46
N GLY A 249 -9.03 16.26 1.08
CA GLY A 249 -9.39 17.60 1.55
C GLY A 249 -9.49 18.57 0.38
N ASP A 250 -8.73 19.67 0.42
CA ASP A 250 -8.78 20.72 -0.60
C ASP A 250 -7.97 20.38 -1.87
N GLY A 251 -7.23 19.27 -1.90
CA GLY A 251 -6.44 18.86 -3.06
C GLY A 251 -5.33 17.85 -2.74
N PRO A 252 -4.54 17.44 -3.74
CA PRO A 252 -3.42 16.53 -3.54
C PRO A 252 -2.33 17.12 -2.61
N PRO A 253 -1.57 16.27 -1.88
CA PRO A 253 -1.61 14.81 -1.88
C PRO A 253 -2.73 14.20 -0.99
N PRO A 254 -3.06 12.90 -1.15
CA PRO A 254 -3.99 12.21 -0.25
C PRO A 254 -3.51 12.23 1.20
N LYS A 255 -4.46 12.39 2.13
CA LYS A 255 -4.24 12.51 3.58
C LYS A 255 -4.65 11.27 4.37
N GLN A 256 -5.60 10.50 3.84
CA GLN A 256 -6.07 9.23 4.42
C GLN A 256 -6.56 8.33 3.28
N SER A 257 -6.31 7.03 3.35
CA SER A 257 -6.85 6.05 2.40
C SER A 257 -7.02 4.71 3.09
N TYR A 258 -8.18 4.08 2.94
CA TYR A 258 -8.43 2.75 3.47
C TYR A 258 -9.31 1.94 2.51
N PHE A 259 -9.13 0.63 2.51
CA PHE A 259 -9.93 -0.27 1.68
C PHE A 259 -11.29 -0.58 2.31
N PHE A 260 -12.28 -0.79 1.44
CA PHE A 260 -13.53 -1.45 1.75
C PHE A 260 -13.87 -2.46 0.63
N VAL A 261 -14.87 -3.29 0.89
CA VAL A 261 -15.38 -4.26 -0.08
C VAL A 261 -16.88 -4.08 -0.25
N ALA A 262 -17.35 -4.19 -1.49
CA ALA A 262 -18.76 -4.13 -1.84
C ALA A 262 -19.15 -5.33 -2.71
N HIS A 263 -20.41 -5.74 -2.64
CA HIS A 263 -20.93 -6.88 -3.38
C HIS A 263 -22.05 -6.45 -4.31
N LEU A 264 -22.02 -6.96 -5.54
CA LEU A 264 -23.06 -6.73 -6.52
C LEU A 264 -24.34 -7.45 -6.09
N LYS A 265 -25.40 -6.67 -5.86
CA LYS A 265 -26.75 -7.16 -5.53
C LYS A 265 -27.77 -6.36 -6.30
N SER A 266 -28.64 -7.05 -7.03
CA SER A 266 -29.72 -6.42 -7.81
C SER A 266 -29.24 -5.28 -8.73
N GLY A 267 -28.04 -5.44 -9.31
CA GLY A 267 -27.45 -4.48 -10.25
C GLY A 267 -26.71 -3.28 -9.63
N LYS A 268 -26.59 -3.21 -8.30
CA LYS A 268 -25.84 -2.17 -7.58
C LYS A 268 -24.83 -2.78 -6.63
N PHE A 269 -23.76 -2.05 -6.31
CA PHE A 269 -22.82 -2.49 -5.28
C PHE A 269 -23.29 -2.07 -3.88
N GLU A 270 -23.45 -3.02 -2.98
CA GLU A 270 -23.69 -2.76 -1.56
C GLU A 270 -22.38 -2.94 -0.79
N ILE A 271 -21.94 -1.90 -0.07
CA ILE A 271 -20.77 -1.99 0.82
C ILE A 271 -21.03 -3.08 1.88
N ASP A 272 -20.11 -4.03 2.01
CA ASP A 272 -20.18 -5.09 3.01
C ASP A 272 -20.03 -4.46 4.40
N SER A 273 -21.01 -4.70 5.28
CA SER A 273 -20.97 -4.22 6.67
C SER A 273 -19.79 -4.77 7.46
N ARG A 274 -19.20 -5.89 7.02
CA ARG A 274 -17.99 -6.48 7.57
C ARG A 274 -16.70 -5.94 6.94
N SER A 275 -16.74 -4.89 6.12
CA SER A 275 -15.54 -4.34 5.47
C SER A 275 -14.42 -4.03 6.47
N ASN A 276 -14.74 -3.42 7.60
CA ASN A 276 -13.75 -3.12 8.65
C ASN A 276 -13.12 -4.40 9.24
N GLU A 277 -13.90 -5.47 9.40
CA GLU A 277 -13.40 -6.77 9.85
C GLU A 277 -12.55 -7.44 8.75
N ILE A 278 -12.96 -7.39 7.49
CA ILE A 278 -12.25 -8.01 6.38
C ILE A 278 -10.85 -7.42 6.21
N PHE A 279 -10.71 -6.11 6.41
CA PHE A 279 -9.47 -5.36 6.25
C PHE A 279 -8.77 -4.95 7.56
N HIS A 280 -9.15 -5.48 8.73
CA HIS A 280 -8.58 -5.03 10.01
C HIS A 280 -7.04 -5.15 10.10
N ASN A 281 -6.45 -6.12 9.40
CA ASN A 281 -4.98 -6.30 9.30
C ASN A 281 -4.33 -5.47 8.19
N ILE A 282 -5.14 -4.91 7.29
CA ILE A 282 -4.71 -4.22 6.06
C ILE A 282 -4.82 -2.70 6.23
N ASN A 283 -5.94 -2.19 6.73
CA ASN A 283 -6.13 -0.76 6.90
C ASN A 283 -5.32 -0.26 8.10
N THR A 284 -4.56 0.82 7.92
CA THR A 284 -3.77 1.43 8.98
C THR A 284 -3.94 2.95 8.97
N SER A 285 -3.04 3.68 9.64
CA SER A 285 -2.96 5.14 9.52
C SER A 285 -2.15 5.61 8.30
N ASP A 286 -1.47 4.70 7.62
CA ASP A 286 -0.81 4.98 6.34
C ASP A 286 -1.85 5.02 5.21
N LEU A 287 -1.42 5.24 3.96
CA LEU A 287 -2.32 5.20 2.81
C LEU A 287 -2.29 3.82 2.17
N GLU A 288 -3.42 3.11 2.20
CA GLU A 288 -3.60 1.85 1.47
C GLU A 288 -4.36 2.07 0.15
N TYR A 289 -3.82 1.54 -0.95
CA TYR A 289 -4.36 1.71 -2.30
C TYR A 289 -3.75 0.73 -3.32
N GLY A 290 -4.19 0.76 -4.58
CA GLY A 290 -3.69 -0.08 -5.68
C GLY A 290 -3.91 -1.57 -5.47
N ALA A 291 -5.13 -1.98 -5.10
CA ALA A 291 -5.45 -3.39 -4.84
C ALA A 291 -5.44 -4.24 -6.13
N SER A 292 -5.04 -5.50 -6.01
CA SER A 292 -5.28 -6.53 -7.00
C SER A 292 -5.60 -7.85 -6.31
N VAL A 293 -6.61 -8.57 -6.81
CA VAL A 293 -7.10 -9.80 -6.20
C VAL A 293 -6.86 -11.00 -7.11
N SER A 294 -6.36 -12.08 -6.50
CA SER A 294 -6.27 -13.41 -7.14
C SER A 294 -7.64 -13.91 -7.64
N ALA A 295 -7.63 -14.78 -8.66
CA ALA A 295 -8.86 -15.25 -9.32
C ALA A 295 -9.83 -15.97 -8.37
N ASP A 296 -9.32 -16.68 -7.35
CA ASP A 296 -10.14 -17.34 -6.34
C ASP A 296 -10.57 -16.39 -5.21
N GLY A 297 -10.05 -15.16 -5.19
CA GLY A 297 -10.35 -14.16 -4.18
C GLY A 297 -9.63 -14.36 -2.85
N ARG A 298 -8.59 -15.20 -2.76
CA ARG A 298 -7.94 -15.58 -1.48
C ARG A 298 -6.63 -14.85 -1.19
N GLU A 299 -6.02 -14.26 -2.19
CA GLU A 299 -4.85 -13.38 -2.08
C GLU A 299 -5.20 -11.95 -2.48
N LEU A 300 -4.69 -10.99 -1.72
CA LEU A 300 -4.75 -9.55 -1.98
C LEU A 300 -3.33 -9.01 -2.11
N TYR A 301 -3.09 -8.23 -3.15
CA TYR A 301 -1.88 -7.46 -3.39
C TYR A 301 -2.23 -5.97 -3.33
N PHE A 302 -1.39 -5.15 -2.72
CA PHE A 302 -1.67 -3.71 -2.60
C PHE A 302 -0.41 -2.89 -2.34
N THR A 303 -0.51 -1.58 -2.52
CA THR A 303 0.50 -0.60 -2.10
C THR A 303 0.11 0.01 -0.77
N ARG A 304 1.10 0.19 0.10
CA ARG A 304 1.01 1.12 1.24
C ARG A 304 2.05 2.23 1.09
N LEU A 305 1.61 3.48 1.18
CA LEU A 305 2.49 4.65 1.30
C LEU A 305 2.53 5.10 2.76
N SER A 306 3.67 4.91 3.41
CA SER A 306 3.90 5.41 4.76
C SER A 306 4.68 6.72 4.75
N PHE A 307 4.12 7.76 5.38
CA PHE A 307 4.84 9.04 5.53
C PHE A 307 5.85 9.03 6.67
N ALA A 308 5.86 7.98 7.50
CA ALA A 308 6.91 7.78 8.48
C ALA A 308 8.25 7.61 7.74
N ASN A 309 9.12 8.63 7.85
CA ASN A 309 10.43 8.76 7.20
C ASN A 309 10.45 9.29 5.75
N GLY A 310 9.51 10.17 5.37
CA GLY A 310 9.62 10.94 4.11
C GLY A 310 8.96 10.29 2.89
N GLY A 311 8.01 9.38 3.11
CA GLY A 311 7.27 8.70 2.04
C GLY A 311 7.96 7.43 1.59
N LYS A 312 7.47 6.28 2.06
CA LYS A 312 7.93 4.95 1.66
C LYS A 312 6.78 4.17 1.03
N PHE A 313 6.94 3.86 -0.25
CA PHE A 313 6.09 2.92 -0.98
C PHE A 313 6.51 1.50 -0.64
N THR A 314 5.56 0.65 -0.28
CA THR A 314 5.79 -0.78 -0.08
C THR A 314 4.63 -1.58 -0.67
N SER A 315 4.93 -2.49 -1.58
CA SER A 315 3.97 -3.48 -2.06
C SER A 315 3.87 -4.64 -1.08
N PHE A 316 2.65 -5.01 -0.73
CA PHE A 316 2.32 -6.06 0.21
C PHE A 316 1.47 -7.14 -0.45
N TYR A 317 1.50 -8.34 0.14
CA TYR A 317 0.52 -9.38 -0.11
C TYR A 317 -0.08 -9.88 1.20
N ALA A 318 -1.35 -10.28 1.17
CA ALA A 318 -2.04 -10.93 2.28
C ALA A 318 -2.91 -12.08 1.76
N THR A 319 -3.22 -13.03 2.63
CA THR A 319 -3.99 -14.24 2.27
C THR A 319 -5.19 -14.42 3.19
N ARG A 320 -6.18 -15.20 2.76
CA ARG A 320 -7.33 -15.62 3.58
C ARG A 320 -7.78 -17.03 3.18
N PRO A 321 -8.38 -17.80 4.09
CA PRO A 321 -8.82 -19.17 3.80
C PRO A 321 -9.97 -19.23 2.80
N ASP A 322 -10.84 -18.22 2.79
CA ASP A 322 -11.98 -18.11 1.90
C ASP A 322 -12.38 -16.64 1.66
N ARG A 323 -13.38 -16.41 0.81
CA ARG A 323 -13.78 -15.06 0.38
C ARG A 323 -14.52 -14.23 1.45
N ALA A 324 -15.03 -14.86 2.51
CA ALA A 324 -15.76 -14.20 3.58
C ALA A 324 -14.88 -13.92 4.81
N ALA A 325 -13.73 -14.58 4.92
CA ALA A 325 -12.75 -14.37 5.97
C ALA A 325 -11.97 -13.05 5.81
N ALA A 326 -11.45 -12.56 6.93
CA ALA A 326 -10.51 -11.44 6.96
C ALA A 326 -9.16 -11.81 6.34
N PHE A 327 -8.51 -10.83 5.73
CA PHE A 327 -7.14 -10.99 5.27
C PHE A 327 -6.16 -11.11 6.45
N SER A 328 -5.14 -11.95 6.27
CA SER A 328 -4.04 -12.10 7.22
C SER A 328 -3.24 -10.81 7.38
N VAL A 329 -2.35 -10.79 8.38
CA VAL A 329 -1.30 -9.76 8.46
C VAL A 329 -0.50 -9.75 7.15
N PRO A 330 -0.35 -8.58 6.50
CA PRO A 330 0.30 -8.49 5.19
C PRO A 330 1.81 -8.67 5.31
N SER A 331 2.40 -9.32 4.32
CA SER A 331 3.84 -9.50 4.18
C SER A 331 4.38 -8.68 3.00
N PRO A 332 5.54 -8.01 3.12
CA PRO A 332 6.08 -7.21 2.02
C PRO A 332 6.54 -8.11 0.87
N ILE A 333 6.37 -7.63 -0.36
CA ILE A 333 6.90 -8.27 -1.57
C ILE A 333 8.31 -7.71 -1.80
N SER A 334 9.30 -8.32 -1.15
CA SER A 334 10.67 -7.78 -1.08
C SER A 334 11.39 -7.63 -2.42
N ALA A 335 10.93 -8.30 -3.48
CA ALA A 335 11.46 -8.15 -4.83
C ALA A 335 11.05 -6.82 -5.50
N ILE A 336 10.02 -6.14 -4.99
CA ILE A 336 9.60 -4.81 -5.44
C ILE A 336 10.35 -3.76 -4.62
N THR A 337 11.12 -2.91 -5.28
CA THR A 337 11.98 -1.90 -4.64
C THR A 337 11.92 -0.55 -5.34
N GLY A 338 12.22 0.52 -4.60
CA GLY A 338 12.16 1.90 -5.09
C GLY A 338 10.76 2.50 -4.98
N ILE A 339 10.47 3.52 -5.79
CA ILE A 339 9.13 4.10 -5.93
C ILE A 339 8.37 3.18 -6.89
N ALA A 340 7.62 2.23 -6.34
CA ALA A 340 6.94 1.18 -7.08
C ALA A 340 5.61 0.83 -6.43
N GLU A 341 4.57 0.67 -7.25
CA GLU A 341 3.17 0.70 -6.81
C GLU A 341 2.26 -0.14 -7.73
N ALA A 342 0.99 -0.28 -7.31
CA ALA A 342 -0.10 -0.96 -8.00
C ALA A 342 0.28 -2.36 -8.54
N PRO A 343 0.59 -3.31 -7.63
CA PRO A 343 0.83 -4.69 -8.04
C PRO A 343 -0.43 -5.32 -8.65
N ALA A 344 -0.30 -6.00 -9.79
CA ALA A 344 -1.41 -6.60 -10.54
C ALA A 344 -1.13 -8.07 -10.89
N ILE A 345 -1.88 -8.98 -10.28
CA ILE A 345 -1.68 -10.44 -10.38
C ILE A 345 -2.38 -11.00 -11.62
N THR A 346 -1.73 -11.92 -12.34
CA THR A 346 -2.39 -12.68 -13.42
C THR A 346 -3.42 -13.67 -12.86
N SER A 347 -4.44 -14.02 -13.66
CA SER A 347 -5.47 -15.00 -13.24
C SER A 347 -4.92 -16.36 -12.83
N ASP A 348 -3.81 -16.79 -13.46
CA ASP A 348 -3.15 -18.05 -13.11
C ASP A 348 -2.23 -17.93 -11.88
N GLY A 349 -2.12 -16.73 -11.30
CA GLY A 349 -1.32 -16.43 -10.12
C GLY A 349 0.19 -16.45 -10.35
N LYS A 350 0.67 -16.65 -11.58
CA LYS A 350 2.11 -16.90 -11.84
C LYS A 350 2.93 -15.63 -11.99
N LEU A 351 2.33 -14.53 -12.45
CA LEU A 351 3.04 -13.28 -12.71
C LEU A 351 2.40 -12.14 -11.94
N LEU A 352 3.24 -11.24 -11.43
CA LEU A 352 2.82 -10.01 -10.76
C LEU A 352 3.44 -8.82 -11.48
N TYR A 353 2.60 -8.06 -12.18
CA TYR A 353 3.00 -6.80 -12.80
C TYR A 353 2.99 -5.67 -11.77
N PHE A 354 3.84 -4.67 -11.93
CA PHE A 354 3.84 -3.47 -11.10
C PHE A 354 4.56 -2.35 -11.84
N HIS A 355 4.18 -1.10 -11.59
CA HIS A 355 4.91 0.03 -12.16
C HIS A 355 5.96 0.56 -11.19
N LYS A 356 7.05 1.10 -11.73
CA LYS A 356 8.15 1.66 -10.97
C LYS A 356 8.65 2.94 -11.62
N LYS A 357 8.85 3.97 -10.82
CA LYS A 357 9.46 5.23 -11.26
C LYS A 357 10.96 5.04 -11.44
N ASP A 358 11.44 5.36 -12.64
CA ASP A 358 12.85 5.31 -13.00
C ASP A 358 13.15 6.49 -13.95
N HIS A 359 14.25 7.21 -13.70
CA HIS A 359 14.64 8.40 -14.48
C HIS A 359 13.48 9.39 -14.75
N GLY A 360 12.63 9.63 -13.74
CA GLY A 360 11.52 10.58 -13.83
C GLY A 360 10.23 10.08 -14.47
N ARG A 361 10.17 8.82 -14.98
CA ARG A 361 8.98 8.24 -15.62
C ARG A 361 8.61 6.90 -15.02
N PHE A 362 7.35 6.47 -15.17
CA PHE A 362 6.93 5.14 -14.72
C PHE A 362 7.06 4.09 -15.82
N PHE A 363 7.72 2.98 -15.49
CA PHE A 363 7.83 1.81 -16.37
C PHE A 363 7.16 0.61 -15.72
N LEU A 364 6.64 -0.29 -16.54
CA LEU A 364 6.08 -1.54 -16.09
C LEU A 364 7.17 -2.60 -15.92
N TYR A 365 7.08 -3.35 -14.84
CA TYR A 365 7.90 -4.51 -14.53
C TYR A 365 7.00 -5.70 -14.20
N VAL A 366 7.56 -6.91 -14.29
CA VAL A 366 6.89 -8.14 -13.92
C VAL A 366 7.81 -9.02 -13.08
N LEU A 367 7.24 -9.68 -12.08
CA LEU A 367 7.86 -10.74 -11.31
C LEU A 367 7.22 -12.08 -11.64
N GLU A 368 7.97 -13.16 -11.45
CA GLU A 368 7.42 -14.51 -11.46
C GLU A 368 7.26 -15.03 -10.03
N ARG A 369 6.20 -15.79 -9.79
CA ARG A 369 6.00 -16.48 -8.51
C ARG A 369 7.08 -17.54 -8.34
N ALA A 370 7.74 -17.54 -7.18
CA ALA A 370 8.73 -18.56 -6.86
C ALA A 370 8.08 -19.94 -6.86
N LYS A 371 8.78 -20.92 -7.42
CA LYS A 371 8.39 -22.33 -7.29
C LYS A 371 8.74 -22.76 -5.86
N ASN A 372 7.77 -23.37 -5.18
CA ASN A 372 7.97 -23.96 -3.86
C ASN A 372 8.94 -25.13 -3.90
#